data_AF-A0A1Q3QIE1-F1
#
_entry.id   AF-A0A1Q3QIE1-F1
#
_cell.length_a   1.000
_cell.length_b   1.000
_cell.length_c   1.000
_cell.angle_alpha   90.00
_cell.angle_beta   90.00
_cell.angle_gamma   90.00
#
_symmetry.space_group_name_H-M   'P 1'
#
loop_
_entity.id
_entity.type
_entity.pdbx_description
1 polymer ?
#
loop_
_entity_poly.entity_id
_entity_poly.type
_entity_poly.pdbx_seq_one_letter_code
_entity_poly.pdbx_strand_id
1 'polypeptide(L)'
;MDESIPLNPVLTPIKTVTAQDGEEIASAVISDRNRTIELSLKNLRNLSSVNVNLSISKRAKLLSPQDTVLTLDLTKPYEIMVNNLYKDVTYTLTATIPEFIEIKKSKFKEFRLNNDSEKMEGNIVYLWDGQAMSKPESYGEIGYRNYLTGECFTVDLGDHYNLKRFKANLYWAYTNVCPKKYELWGYKGEGVPPIDGNWSNWTKLGSLNNSTSTLADFAAGDELEFPKEKSPLIRYIRVKCLENYRNPPTTAISLCEITFWAWNM
;
A
#
# COMPACT_ATOMS: atom_id res chain seq x y z
N MET A 1 9.77 50.16 -35.31
CA MET A 1 10.35 49.13 -34.43
C MET A 1 9.27 48.12 -34.19
N ASP A 2 9.48 46.89 -34.65
CA ASP A 2 8.57 45.78 -34.38
C ASP A 2 8.83 45.33 -32.94
N GLU A 3 8.05 45.84 -32.00
CA GLU A 3 8.05 45.40 -30.60
C GLU A 3 7.35 44.05 -30.49
N SER A 4 7.96 43.02 -31.11
CA SER A 4 7.51 41.66 -30.90
C SER A 4 7.73 41.29 -29.43
N ILE A 5 6.63 41.15 -28.70
CA ILE A 5 6.62 40.72 -27.30
C ILE A 5 7.38 39.38 -27.23
N PRO A 6 8.39 39.22 -26.36
CA PRO A 6 9.15 37.98 -26.28
C PRO A 6 8.23 36.80 -25.95
N LEU A 7 8.21 35.81 -26.86
CA LEU A 7 7.35 34.65 -26.76
C LEU A 7 7.96 33.63 -25.77
N ASN A 8 7.50 33.67 -24.53
CA ASN A 8 7.98 32.73 -23.50
C ASN A 8 7.34 31.34 -23.69
N PRO A 9 8.15 30.25 -23.72
CA PRO A 9 7.64 28.89 -23.88
C PRO A 9 6.80 28.45 -22.68
N VAL A 10 5.81 27.60 -22.93
CA VAL A 10 5.09 26.90 -21.87
C VAL A 10 5.97 25.77 -21.33
N LEU A 11 6.44 25.91 -20.09
CA LEU A 11 7.34 24.92 -19.48
C LEU A 11 6.62 23.60 -19.15
N THR A 12 5.33 23.67 -18.81
CA THR A 12 4.43 22.57 -18.45
C THR A 12 3.28 22.47 -19.47
N PRO A 13 3.55 22.07 -20.72
CA PRO A 13 2.54 22.05 -21.78
C PRO A 13 1.43 21.01 -21.53
N ILE A 14 1.73 19.90 -20.84
CA ILE A 14 0.76 18.90 -20.39
C ILE A 14 0.57 19.07 -18.88
N LYS A 15 -0.64 19.39 -18.45
CA LYS A 15 -0.97 19.65 -17.04
C LYS A 15 -1.19 18.36 -16.26
N THR A 16 -1.99 17.47 -16.83
CA THR A 16 -2.35 16.20 -16.21
C THR A 16 -2.56 15.17 -17.30
N VAL A 17 -2.20 13.93 -16.99
CA VAL A 17 -2.65 12.75 -17.72
C VAL A 17 -3.25 11.82 -16.69
N THR A 18 -4.48 11.38 -16.94
CA THR A 18 -5.15 10.40 -16.08
C THR A 18 -5.61 9.22 -16.91
N ALA A 19 -5.79 8.07 -16.26
CA ALA A 19 -6.32 6.88 -16.89
C ALA A 19 -7.33 6.17 -15.99
N GLN A 20 -8.32 5.53 -16.61
CA GLN A 20 -9.22 4.63 -15.90
C GLN A 20 -8.45 3.38 -15.45
N ASP A 21 -8.48 3.09 -14.16
CA ASP A 21 -7.79 1.98 -13.51
C ASP A 21 -8.78 1.18 -12.65
N GLY A 22 -9.52 0.26 -13.29
CA GLY A 22 -10.66 -0.41 -12.67
C GLY A 22 -11.80 0.56 -12.40
N GLU A 23 -12.25 0.69 -11.15
CA GLU A 23 -13.24 1.70 -10.73
C GLU A 23 -12.60 3.06 -10.37
N GLU A 24 -11.27 3.16 -10.43
CA GLU A 24 -10.51 4.31 -9.97
C GLU A 24 -9.89 5.10 -11.13
N ILE A 25 -9.37 6.29 -10.82
CA ILE A 25 -8.61 7.10 -11.76
C ILE A 25 -7.16 7.18 -11.27
N ALA A 26 -6.23 6.72 -12.10
CA ALA A 26 -4.80 6.86 -11.88
C ALA A 26 -4.30 8.17 -12.51
N SER A 27 -3.48 8.92 -11.78
CA SER A 27 -2.78 10.10 -12.30
C SER A 27 -1.35 9.73 -12.68
N ALA A 28 -0.91 10.20 -13.85
CA ALA A 28 0.44 9.98 -14.31
C ALA A 28 1.45 10.89 -13.60
N VAL A 29 2.70 10.42 -13.52
CA VAL A 29 3.85 11.27 -13.21
C VAL A 29 4.36 11.87 -14.51
N ILE A 30 4.44 13.21 -14.60
CA ILE A 30 4.90 13.92 -15.78
C ILE A 30 6.28 14.53 -15.49
N SER A 31 7.25 14.27 -16.36
CA SER A 31 8.55 14.93 -16.35
C SER A 31 8.72 15.78 -17.60
N ASP A 32 8.56 17.10 -17.48
CA ASP A 32 8.84 18.03 -18.58
C ASP A 32 10.33 18.06 -18.94
N ARG A 33 11.22 17.76 -18.00
CA ARG A 33 12.67 17.70 -18.28
C ARG A 33 13.00 16.50 -19.17
N ASN A 34 12.49 15.32 -18.81
CA ASN A 34 12.81 14.07 -19.50
C ASN A 34 11.83 13.77 -20.65
N ARG A 35 10.75 14.54 -20.76
CA ARG A 35 9.65 14.32 -21.70
C ARG A 35 9.00 12.94 -21.54
N THR A 36 8.76 12.55 -20.29
CA THR A 36 8.11 11.27 -19.97
C THR A 36 6.79 11.50 -19.24
N ILE A 37 5.86 10.57 -19.44
CA ILE A 37 4.59 10.47 -18.74
C ILE A 37 4.42 9.02 -18.34
N GLU A 38 4.31 8.74 -17.05
CA GLU A 38 4.34 7.38 -16.53
C GLU A 38 3.06 7.08 -15.74
N LEU A 39 2.29 6.10 -16.21
CA LEU A 39 1.09 5.57 -15.55
C LEU A 39 1.42 4.26 -14.81
N SER A 40 0.94 4.15 -13.57
CA SER A 40 0.91 2.89 -12.83
C SER A 40 -0.54 2.49 -12.58
N LEU A 41 -0.99 1.44 -13.27
CA LEU A 41 -2.39 1.01 -13.33
C LEU A 41 -2.52 -0.29 -12.53
N LYS A 42 -2.96 -0.16 -11.27
CA LYS A 42 -2.92 -1.22 -10.25
C LYS A 42 -4.08 -2.20 -10.39
N ASN A 43 -5.21 -1.77 -10.92
CA ASN A 43 -6.47 -2.52 -10.97
C ASN A 43 -6.75 -3.09 -12.37
N LEU A 44 -6.00 -2.70 -13.39
CA LEU A 44 -6.07 -3.33 -14.72
C LEU A 44 -5.36 -4.69 -14.76
N ARG A 45 -5.75 -5.50 -15.75
CA ARG A 45 -5.16 -6.82 -16.05
C ARG A 45 -4.42 -6.87 -17.39
N ASN A 46 -4.66 -5.90 -18.26
CA ASN A 46 -3.92 -5.71 -19.50
C ASN A 46 -3.87 -4.21 -19.83
N LEU A 47 -2.97 -3.85 -20.75
CA LEU A 47 -2.75 -2.47 -21.20
C LEU A 47 -3.19 -2.25 -22.66
N SER A 48 -3.85 -3.23 -23.29
CA SER A 48 -4.18 -3.16 -24.72
C SER A 48 -5.32 -2.18 -25.05
N SER A 49 -6.07 -1.76 -24.03
CA SER A 49 -7.16 -0.79 -24.17
C SER A 49 -7.34 -0.01 -22.87
N VAL A 50 -6.66 1.14 -22.76
CA VAL A 50 -6.69 2.02 -21.60
C VAL A 50 -7.37 3.33 -21.96
N ASN A 51 -8.39 3.72 -21.19
CA ASN A 51 -9.04 5.02 -21.35
C ASN A 51 -8.19 6.09 -20.67
N VAL A 52 -7.65 7.02 -21.45
CA VAL A 52 -6.72 8.09 -21.02
C VAL A 52 -7.36 9.46 -21.27
N ASN A 53 -7.16 10.38 -20.33
CA ASN A 53 -7.57 11.77 -20.44
C ASN A 53 -6.36 12.70 -20.28
N LEU A 54 -6.19 13.61 -21.22
CA LEU A 54 -5.13 14.61 -21.27
C LEU A 54 -5.70 15.99 -20.91
N SER A 55 -5.03 16.73 -20.03
CA SER A 55 -5.25 18.17 -19.88
C SER A 55 -4.03 18.93 -20.39
N ILE A 56 -4.26 19.80 -21.36
CA ILE A 56 -3.23 20.61 -22.01
C ILE A 56 -3.29 22.03 -21.46
N SER A 57 -2.13 22.64 -21.23
CA SER A 57 -2.05 24.03 -20.80
C SER A 57 -2.69 24.95 -21.84
N LYS A 58 -3.45 25.96 -21.40
CA LYS A 58 -4.20 26.88 -22.30
C LYS A 58 -3.34 27.53 -23.38
N ARG A 59 -2.06 27.73 -23.10
CA ARG A 59 -1.09 28.34 -24.01
C ARG A 59 -0.35 27.32 -24.89
N ALA A 60 -0.43 26.03 -24.59
CA ALA A 60 0.14 24.98 -25.43
C ALA A 60 -0.95 24.45 -26.39
N LYS A 61 -0.50 23.86 -27.50
CA LYS A 61 -1.40 23.23 -28.48
C LYS A 61 -1.06 21.75 -28.57
N LEU A 62 -2.06 20.89 -28.40
CA LEU A 62 -1.92 19.47 -28.70
C LEU A 62 -1.82 19.28 -30.22
N LEU A 63 -0.81 18.54 -30.67
CA LEU A 63 -0.58 18.25 -32.09
C LEU A 63 -0.94 16.81 -32.42
N SER A 64 -0.53 15.88 -31.56
CA SER A 64 -0.87 14.46 -31.65
C SER A 64 -0.95 13.88 -30.25
N PRO A 65 -1.99 13.11 -29.90
CA PRO A 65 -3.20 12.85 -30.70
C PRO A 65 -4.05 14.10 -30.91
N GLN A 66 -5.12 14.02 -31.71
CA GLN A 66 -6.00 15.18 -31.96
C GLN A 66 -7.00 15.41 -30.82
N ASP A 67 -7.37 14.34 -30.11
CA ASP A 67 -8.31 14.37 -28.99
C ASP A 67 -7.60 14.31 -27.64
N THR A 68 -8.28 14.82 -26.61
CA THR A 68 -7.81 14.74 -25.21
C THR A 68 -8.41 13.56 -24.46
N VAL A 69 -9.42 12.89 -24.99
CA VAL A 69 -10.01 11.67 -24.42
C VAL A 69 -9.76 10.54 -25.40
N LEU A 70 -9.04 9.52 -24.95
CA LEU A 70 -8.43 8.53 -25.81
C LEU A 70 -8.68 7.12 -25.25
N THR A 71 -8.75 6.14 -26.15
CA THR A 71 -8.58 4.73 -25.81
C THR A 71 -7.32 4.25 -26.49
N LEU A 72 -6.31 3.88 -25.70
CA LEU A 72 -4.95 3.60 -26.17
C LEU A 72 -4.53 2.16 -25.89
N ASP A 73 -3.78 1.55 -26.82
CA ASP A 73 -2.95 0.39 -26.52
C ASP A 73 -1.62 0.87 -25.93
N LEU A 74 -1.46 0.68 -24.63
CA LEU A 74 -0.27 1.03 -23.85
C LEU A 74 0.60 -0.20 -23.52
N THR A 75 0.45 -1.31 -24.26
CA THR A 75 1.43 -2.41 -24.21
C THR A 75 2.80 -1.98 -24.75
N LYS A 76 2.84 -0.85 -25.47
CA LYS A 76 4.05 -0.19 -25.96
C LYS A 76 3.99 1.31 -25.63
N PRO A 77 5.14 2.01 -25.62
CA PRO A 77 5.16 3.45 -25.45
C PRO A 77 4.32 4.17 -26.52
N TYR A 78 3.63 5.22 -26.11
CA TYR A 78 2.79 6.05 -26.97
C TYR A 78 3.31 7.50 -27.00
N GLU A 79 3.38 8.12 -28.16
CA GLU A 79 3.91 9.48 -28.30
C GLU A 79 2.81 10.54 -28.26
N ILE A 80 3.03 11.58 -27.46
CA ILE A 80 2.18 12.76 -27.37
C ILE A 80 2.99 13.98 -27.79
N MET A 81 2.61 14.62 -28.87
CA MET A 81 3.24 15.83 -29.39
C MET A 81 2.44 17.06 -29.01
N VAL A 82 3.11 18.05 -28.43
CA VAL A 82 2.55 19.34 -28.06
C VAL A 82 3.44 20.46 -28.58
N ASN A 83 2.85 21.50 -29.15
CA ASN A 83 3.55 22.76 -29.38
C ASN A 83 3.50 23.60 -28.10
N ASN A 84 4.66 23.98 -27.58
CA ASN A 84 4.77 24.74 -26.33
C ASN A 84 4.86 26.26 -26.53
N LEU A 85 4.28 26.77 -27.63
CA LEU A 85 4.43 28.12 -28.23
C LEU A 85 5.76 28.37 -28.93
N TYR A 86 6.84 27.73 -28.51
CA TYR A 86 8.15 27.98 -29.09
C TYR A 86 8.55 26.91 -30.11
N LYS A 87 8.30 25.65 -29.77
CA LYS A 87 8.60 24.49 -30.61
C LYS A 87 7.66 23.33 -30.33
N ASP A 88 7.71 22.36 -31.22
CA ASP A 88 7.08 21.07 -31.02
C ASP A 88 7.93 20.23 -30.05
N VAL A 89 7.26 19.57 -29.13
CA VAL A 89 7.86 18.75 -28.08
C VAL A 89 7.09 17.44 -28.01
N THR A 90 7.81 16.33 -28.09
CA THR A 90 7.26 14.98 -27.97
C THR A 90 7.48 14.46 -26.56
N TYR A 91 6.43 13.91 -25.96
CA TYR A 91 6.45 13.17 -24.70
C TYR A 91 6.19 11.70 -24.98
N THR A 92 6.87 10.83 -24.24
CA THR A 92 6.64 9.39 -24.27
C THR A 92 5.77 8.99 -23.08
N LEU A 93 4.54 8.53 -23.37
CA LEU A 93 3.62 7.94 -22.41
C LEU A 93 3.90 6.44 -22.30
N THR A 94 4.13 5.97 -21.08
CA THR A 94 4.23 4.54 -20.75
C THR A 94 3.24 4.20 -19.65
N ALA A 95 2.79 2.94 -19.63
CA ALA A 95 1.99 2.40 -18.55
C ALA A 95 2.59 1.08 -18.05
N THR A 96 2.43 0.83 -16.76
CA THR A 96 2.82 -0.43 -16.13
C THR A 96 1.71 -0.93 -15.24
N ILE A 97 1.56 -2.25 -15.16
CA ILE A 97 0.78 -2.92 -14.12
C ILE A 97 1.81 -3.40 -13.10
N PRO A 98 1.83 -2.86 -11.86
CA PRO A 98 2.81 -3.26 -10.87
C PRO A 98 2.60 -4.72 -10.47
N GLU A 99 3.67 -5.46 -10.26
CA GLU A 99 3.63 -6.89 -9.93
C GLU A 99 2.94 -7.18 -8.58
N PHE A 100 2.99 -6.21 -7.66
CA PHE A 100 2.33 -6.30 -6.37
C PHE A 100 1.77 -4.92 -5.98
N ILE A 101 0.79 -4.95 -5.09
CA ILE A 101 0.12 -3.75 -4.57
C ILE A 101 0.10 -3.79 -3.04
N GLU A 102 0.09 -2.63 -2.42
CA GLU A 102 -0.30 -2.51 -1.01
C GLU A 102 -1.82 -2.64 -0.91
N ILE A 103 -2.29 -3.48 0.01
CA ILE A 103 -3.72 -3.60 0.25
C ILE A 103 -4.19 -2.32 0.94
N LYS A 104 -5.23 -1.71 0.39
CA LYS A 104 -5.74 -0.43 0.89
C LYS A 104 -6.21 -0.57 2.34
N LYS A 105 -5.56 0.15 3.25
CA LYS A 105 -5.90 0.22 4.68
C LYS A 105 -7.37 0.60 4.95
N SER A 106 -7.98 1.39 4.06
CA SER A 106 -9.42 1.73 4.15
C SER A 106 -10.36 0.53 4.00
N LYS A 107 -9.87 -0.60 3.49
CA LYS A 107 -10.62 -1.86 3.46
C LYS A 107 -10.52 -2.65 4.76
N PHE A 108 -9.53 -2.37 5.60
CA PHE A 108 -9.29 -3.11 6.82
C PHE A 108 -10.36 -2.83 7.87
N LYS A 109 -10.79 -3.87 8.57
CA LYS A 109 -11.76 -3.79 9.67
C LYS A 109 -11.37 -4.76 10.78
N GLU A 110 -11.73 -4.41 12.01
CA GLU A 110 -11.74 -5.39 13.10
C GLU A 110 -12.76 -6.48 12.76
N PHE A 111 -12.33 -7.74 12.87
CA PHE A 111 -13.21 -8.89 12.75
C PHE A 111 -13.19 -9.69 14.05
N ARG A 112 -13.85 -9.15 15.08
CA ARG A 112 -13.79 -9.67 16.44
C ARG A 112 -14.34 -11.11 16.54
N LEU A 113 -13.48 -12.05 16.93
CA LEU A 113 -13.88 -13.42 17.29
C LEU A 113 -14.13 -13.54 18.80
N ASN A 114 -14.92 -14.54 19.21
CA ASN A 114 -15.24 -14.77 20.62
C ASN A 114 -14.01 -15.10 21.48
N ASN A 115 -12.97 -15.71 20.89
CA ASN A 115 -11.73 -16.02 21.59
C ASN A 115 -10.59 -15.04 21.31
N ASP A 116 -10.85 -13.91 20.63
CA ASP A 116 -9.88 -12.82 20.59
C ASP A 116 -9.73 -12.20 21.98
N SER A 117 -8.53 -11.74 22.30
CA SER A 117 -8.26 -11.16 23.61
C SER A 117 -8.90 -9.79 23.77
N GLU A 118 -9.35 -9.45 24.97
CA GLU A 118 -9.92 -8.12 25.23
C GLU A 118 -8.90 -7.01 24.98
N LYS A 119 -9.38 -5.92 24.38
CA LYS A 119 -8.61 -4.70 24.21
C LYS A 119 -8.25 -4.13 25.58
N MET A 120 -6.99 -3.80 25.78
CA MET A 120 -6.49 -3.19 27.02
C MET A 120 -6.21 -1.68 26.84
N GLU A 121 -5.64 -1.27 25.71
CA GLU A 121 -5.29 0.13 25.41
C GLU A 121 -5.46 0.44 23.92
N GLY A 122 -5.72 1.71 23.63
CA GLY A 122 -5.79 2.21 22.26
C GLY A 122 -7.04 1.79 21.50
N ASN A 123 -6.96 1.86 20.18
CA ASN A 123 -8.04 1.45 19.28
C ASN A 123 -7.42 0.66 18.11
N ILE A 124 -8.05 -0.45 17.74
CA ILE A 124 -7.52 -1.35 16.70
C ILE A 124 -7.37 -0.64 15.35
N VAL A 125 -8.18 0.39 15.09
CA VAL A 125 -8.09 1.21 13.87
C VAL A 125 -6.74 1.93 13.73
N TYR A 126 -6.01 2.13 14.83
CA TYR A 126 -4.67 2.71 14.77
C TYR A 126 -3.67 1.78 14.09
N LEU A 127 -3.93 0.48 14.05
CA LEU A 127 -3.08 -0.45 13.30
C LEU A 127 -3.13 -0.24 11.77
N TRP A 128 -3.98 0.65 11.26
CA TRP A 128 -4.06 0.94 9.83
C TRP A 128 -4.38 2.41 9.52
N ASP A 129 -3.91 3.33 10.37
CA ASP A 129 -4.07 4.78 10.17
C ASP A 129 -2.86 5.44 9.47
N GLY A 130 -1.85 4.66 9.11
CA GLY A 130 -0.66 5.11 8.38
C GLY A 130 0.41 5.72 9.29
N GLN A 131 0.34 5.51 10.60
CA GLN A 131 1.27 6.05 11.59
C GLN A 131 2.22 4.97 12.12
N ALA A 132 3.50 5.14 11.83
CA ALA A 132 4.57 4.33 12.40
C ALA A 132 5.70 5.24 12.92
N MET A 133 6.29 4.89 14.05
CA MET A 133 7.41 5.65 14.60
C MET A 133 8.66 5.51 13.72
N SER A 134 9.33 6.64 13.45
CA SER A 134 10.53 6.66 12.61
C SER A 134 11.77 6.06 13.30
N LYS A 135 11.76 6.00 14.63
CA LYS A 135 12.85 5.49 15.49
C LYS A 135 12.29 5.12 16.88
N PRO A 136 13.06 4.41 17.73
CA PRO A 136 12.64 4.06 19.08
C PRO A 136 12.11 5.27 19.88
N GLU A 137 11.07 5.03 20.67
CA GLU A 137 10.50 5.99 21.64
C GLU A 137 9.96 7.31 21.07
N SER A 138 9.78 7.42 19.76
CA SER A 138 9.23 8.63 19.11
C SER A 138 7.70 8.67 19.13
N TYR A 139 7.11 8.35 20.29
CA TYR A 139 5.67 8.16 20.47
C TYR A 139 4.83 9.38 20.03
N GLY A 140 5.38 10.58 20.20
CA GLY A 140 4.75 11.83 19.78
C GLY A 140 4.51 11.93 18.26
N GLU A 141 5.32 11.29 17.43
CA GLU A 141 5.17 11.30 15.96
C GLU A 141 3.85 10.65 15.52
N ILE A 142 3.44 9.61 16.24
CA ILE A 142 2.21 8.87 15.99
C ILE A 142 1.09 9.26 16.96
N GLY A 143 1.28 10.31 17.76
CA GLY A 143 0.30 10.77 18.75
C GLY A 143 -0.01 9.73 19.84
N TYR A 144 0.98 8.93 20.24
CA TYR A 144 0.84 7.84 21.23
C TYR A 144 -0.21 6.78 20.85
N ARG A 145 -0.48 6.62 19.55
CA ARG A 145 -1.47 5.68 19.04
C ARG A 145 -0.89 4.27 18.95
N ASN A 146 -1.44 3.36 19.73
CA ASN A 146 -1.15 1.93 19.67
C ASN A 146 -2.45 1.13 19.68
N TYR A 147 -2.33 -0.17 19.46
CA TYR A 147 -3.35 -1.12 19.89
C TYR A 147 -2.70 -2.15 20.79
N LEU A 148 -3.11 -2.18 22.06
CA LEU A 148 -2.70 -3.20 23.02
C LEU A 148 -3.89 -4.12 23.31
N THR A 149 -3.66 -5.41 23.11
CA THR A 149 -4.58 -6.48 23.50
C THR A 149 -3.81 -7.61 24.20
N GLY A 150 -4.52 -8.65 24.62
CA GLY A 150 -3.91 -9.89 25.12
C GLY A 150 -3.24 -10.71 24.01
N GLU A 151 -3.47 -12.02 24.00
CA GLU A 151 -2.81 -13.00 23.14
C GLU A 151 -3.02 -12.76 21.64
N CYS A 152 -4.22 -12.34 21.20
CA CYS A 152 -4.51 -12.25 19.78
C CYS A 152 -5.63 -11.27 19.42
N PHE A 153 -5.63 -10.89 18.14
CA PHE A 153 -6.69 -10.12 17.47
C PHE A 153 -6.83 -10.54 16.01
N THR A 154 -7.97 -10.20 15.40
CA THR A 154 -8.34 -10.61 14.05
C THR A 154 -8.74 -9.41 13.17
N VAL A 155 -8.27 -9.42 11.92
CA VAL A 155 -8.47 -8.36 10.93
C VAL A 155 -9.10 -8.95 9.67
N ASP A 156 -10.13 -8.28 9.16
CA ASP A 156 -10.66 -8.48 7.81
C ASP A 156 -9.95 -7.52 6.85
N LEU A 157 -9.28 -8.05 5.82
CA LEU A 157 -8.60 -7.27 4.78
C LEU A 157 -9.57 -6.66 3.74
N GLY A 158 -10.86 -7.01 3.82
CA GLY A 158 -11.96 -6.54 2.98
C GLY A 158 -12.21 -7.39 1.74
N ASP A 159 -11.21 -8.14 1.27
CA ASP A 159 -11.33 -9.09 0.15
C ASP A 159 -10.26 -10.19 0.27
N HIS A 160 -10.30 -11.20 -0.60
CA HIS A 160 -9.27 -12.22 -0.70
C HIS A 160 -8.08 -11.71 -1.49
N TYR A 161 -6.90 -11.86 -0.91
CA TYR A 161 -5.64 -11.42 -1.49
C TYR A 161 -4.61 -12.54 -1.50
N ASN A 162 -3.89 -12.68 -2.62
CA ASN A 162 -2.69 -13.50 -2.68
C ASN A 162 -1.56 -12.74 -1.98
N LEU A 163 -1.32 -13.05 -0.70
CA LEU A 163 -0.38 -12.28 0.12
C LEU A 163 1.04 -12.36 -0.43
N LYS A 164 1.71 -11.22 -0.41
CA LYS A 164 3.11 -11.04 -0.81
C LYS A 164 3.99 -10.69 0.39
N ARG A 165 3.50 -9.81 1.27
CA ARG A 165 4.23 -9.38 2.46
C ARG A 165 3.27 -8.95 3.56
N PHE A 166 3.64 -9.25 4.79
CA PHE A 166 3.09 -8.65 6.01
C PHE A 166 4.21 -7.88 6.70
N LYS A 167 3.87 -6.71 7.25
CA LYS A 167 4.74 -5.91 8.09
C LYS A 167 4.00 -5.47 9.34
N ALA A 168 4.65 -5.55 10.49
CA ALA A 168 4.19 -4.95 11.73
C ALA A 168 5.21 -3.92 12.23
N ASN A 169 4.77 -2.69 12.46
CA ASN A 169 5.58 -1.71 13.18
C ASN A 169 5.27 -1.79 14.68
N LEU A 170 6.34 -1.86 15.47
CA LEU A 170 6.30 -2.07 16.90
C LEU A 170 5.96 -0.76 17.63
N TYR A 171 5.23 -0.84 18.74
CA TYR A 171 5.00 0.32 19.60
C TYR A 171 6.09 0.47 20.67
N TRP A 172 6.49 -0.62 21.32
CA TRP A 172 7.57 -0.61 22.30
C TRP A 172 8.88 -1.08 21.65
N ALA A 173 10.00 -0.43 21.94
CA ALA A 173 11.29 -0.79 21.37
C ALA A 173 11.94 -1.95 22.15
N TYR A 174 11.50 -3.19 21.88
CA TYR A 174 12.00 -4.42 22.49
C TYR A 174 11.94 -4.44 24.03
N THR A 175 10.89 -3.82 24.58
CA THR A 175 10.59 -3.73 26.02
C THR A 175 9.09 -3.95 26.24
N ASN A 176 8.68 -4.13 27.51
CA ASN A 176 7.28 -4.21 27.91
C ASN A 176 6.47 -5.23 27.07
N VAL A 177 5.35 -4.78 26.51
CA VAL A 177 4.43 -5.59 25.69
C VAL A 177 4.78 -5.57 24.20
N CYS A 178 6.01 -5.17 23.84
CA CYS A 178 6.55 -5.45 22.51
C CYS A 178 6.51 -6.96 22.26
N PRO A 179 5.97 -7.46 21.14
CA PRO A 179 6.06 -8.88 20.84
C PRO A 179 7.53 -9.28 20.64
N LYS A 180 7.93 -10.37 21.31
CA LYS A 180 9.23 -11.03 21.14
C LYS A 180 9.10 -12.23 20.21
N LYS A 181 8.06 -13.04 20.40
CA LYS A 181 7.72 -14.18 19.53
C LYS A 181 6.24 -14.16 19.26
N TYR A 182 5.86 -14.21 18.00
CA TYR A 182 4.46 -14.18 17.60
C TYR A 182 4.27 -14.77 16.20
N GLU A 183 3.02 -14.96 15.83
CA GLU A 183 2.64 -15.71 14.64
C GLU A 183 1.59 -14.96 13.84
N LEU A 184 1.63 -15.16 12.53
CA LEU A 184 0.59 -14.74 11.61
C LEU A 184 -0.21 -15.96 11.18
N TRP A 185 -1.53 -15.87 11.22
CA TRP A 185 -2.45 -16.93 10.84
C TRP A 185 -3.48 -16.40 9.84
N GLY A 186 -3.96 -17.28 8.97
CA GLY A 186 -4.95 -16.95 7.95
C GLY A 186 -6.06 -17.98 7.88
N TYR A 187 -7.28 -17.52 7.62
CA TYR A 187 -8.41 -18.39 7.34
C TYR A 187 -8.40 -18.80 5.86
N LYS A 188 -8.35 -20.11 5.61
CA LYS A 188 -8.37 -20.71 4.25
C LYS A 188 -9.70 -21.37 3.90
N GLY A 189 -10.66 -21.36 4.81
CA GLY A 189 -12.00 -21.90 4.54
C GLY A 189 -12.80 -20.98 3.62
N GLU A 190 -13.95 -21.47 3.17
CA GLU A 190 -14.87 -20.67 2.36
C GLU A 190 -15.65 -19.67 3.21
N GLY A 191 -15.90 -18.49 2.66
CA GLY A 191 -16.74 -17.48 3.32
C GLY A 191 -16.10 -16.84 4.54
N VAL A 192 -16.89 -16.70 5.61
CA VAL A 192 -16.52 -15.98 6.83
C VAL A 192 -16.08 -16.98 7.91
N PRO A 193 -14.97 -16.75 8.65
CA PRO A 193 -14.54 -17.64 9.72
C PRO A 193 -15.62 -17.82 10.79
N PRO A 194 -15.76 -19.03 11.38
CA PRO A 194 -16.65 -19.25 12.51
C PRO A 194 -16.32 -18.32 13.69
N ILE A 195 -17.35 -17.70 14.28
CA ILE A 195 -17.20 -16.68 15.33
C ILE A 195 -16.56 -17.21 16.62
N ASP A 196 -16.57 -18.55 16.81
CA ASP A 196 -15.91 -19.21 17.94
C ASP A 196 -14.38 -19.01 17.97
N GLY A 197 -13.79 -18.69 16.81
CA GLY A 197 -12.37 -18.51 16.59
C GLY A 197 -11.52 -19.75 16.85
N ASN A 198 -12.09 -20.95 16.75
CA ASN A 198 -11.38 -22.21 16.96
C ASN A 198 -10.14 -22.32 16.07
N TRP A 199 -8.95 -22.41 16.68
CA TRP A 199 -7.65 -22.43 15.99
C TRP A 199 -7.50 -23.56 14.96
N SER A 200 -8.25 -24.66 15.08
CA SER A 200 -8.25 -25.74 14.07
C SER A 200 -8.77 -25.30 12.69
N ASN A 201 -9.54 -24.20 12.62
CA ASN A 201 -10.01 -23.59 11.38
C ASN A 201 -8.98 -22.64 10.74
N TRP A 202 -7.86 -22.37 11.42
CA TRP A 202 -6.86 -21.39 11.00
C TRP A 202 -5.57 -22.06 10.57
N THR A 203 -4.95 -21.54 9.53
CA THR A 203 -3.65 -21.99 9.05
C THR A 203 -2.56 -21.01 9.45
N LYS A 204 -1.51 -21.51 10.10
CA LYS A 204 -0.31 -20.70 10.40
C LYS A 204 0.38 -20.31 9.09
N LEU A 205 0.60 -19.01 8.91
CA LEU A 205 1.26 -18.45 7.74
C LEU A 205 2.76 -18.24 7.99
N GLY A 206 3.15 -17.91 9.21
CA GLY A 206 4.55 -17.71 9.58
C GLY A 206 4.74 -17.43 11.07
N SER A 207 6.01 -17.34 11.48
CA SER A 207 6.41 -16.91 12.83
C SER A 207 7.41 -15.78 12.74
N LEU A 208 7.33 -14.84 13.65
CA LEU A 208 8.28 -13.73 13.81
C LEU A 208 8.96 -13.85 15.18
N ASN A 209 10.26 -13.55 15.22
CA ASN A 209 11.07 -13.69 16.42
C ASN A 209 12.08 -12.55 16.54
N ASN A 210 11.85 -11.68 17.51
CA ASN A 210 12.66 -10.50 17.78
C ASN A 210 13.71 -10.74 18.86
N SER A 211 13.87 -11.98 19.36
CA SER A 211 14.77 -12.26 20.52
C SER A 211 16.21 -11.77 20.34
N THR A 212 16.66 -11.56 19.10
CA THR A 212 18.00 -11.03 18.76
C THR A 212 17.98 -9.62 18.17
N SER A 213 16.80 -9.01 18.02
CA SER A 213 16.64 -7.68 17.44
C SER A 213 17.22 -6.60 18.34
N THR A 214 17.73 -5.55 17.71
CA THR A 214 18.35 -4.38 18.34
C THR A 214 17.56 -3.13 18.03
N LEU A 215 17.81 -2.03 18.76
CA LEU A 215 17.15 -0.75 18.51
C LEU A 215 17.31 -0.24 17.06
N ALA A 216 18.37 -0.64 16.35
CA ALA A 216 18.57 -0.30 14.94
C ALA A 216 17.53 -0.94 14.02
N ASP A 217 16.97 -2.10 14.41
CA ASP A 217 15.99 -2.84 13.62
C ASP A 217 14.56 -2.29 13.80
N PHE A 218 14.33 -1.48 14.84
CA PHE A 218 13.00 -1.03 15.27
C PHE A 218 12.20 -0.34 14.15
N ALA A 219 12.81 0.61 13.44
CA ALA A 219 12.12 1.39 12.40
C ALA A 219 11.74 0.55 11.18
N ALA A 220 12.52 -0.51 10.90
CA ALA A 220 12.20 -1.45 9.84
C ALA A 220 10.92 -2.24 10.17
N GLY A 221 10.63 -2.47 11.46
CA GLY A 221 9.53 -3.33 11.88
C GLY A 221 9.79 -4.79 11.50
N ASP A 222 8.84 -5.64 11.83
CA ASP A 222 8.98 -7.07 11.57
C ASP A 222 8.24 -7.44 10.27
N GLU A 223 8.83 -8.32 9.48
CA GLU A 223 8.29 -8.68 8.16
C GLU A 223 8.15 -10.20 7.97
N LEU A 224 7.10 -10.59 7.27
CA LEU A 224 6.95 -11.92 6.67
C LEU A 224 6.72 -11.75 5.17
N GLU A 225 7.46 -12.52 4.37
CA GLU A 225 7.32 -12.52 2.92
C GLU A 225 6.76 -13.86 2.42
N PHE A 226 5.97 -13.78 1.36
CA PHE A 226 5.29 -14.91 0.74
C PHE A 226 5.62 -14.93 -0.76
N PRO A 227 6.43 -15.89 -1.24
CA PRO A 227 6.76 -15.97 -2.65
C PRO A 227 5.50 -16.27 -3.48
N LYS A 228 5.47 -15.76 -4.71
CA LYS A 228 4.28 -15.76 -5.58
C LYS A 228 3.68 -17.16 -5.76
N GLU A 229 4.54 -18.17 -5.92
CA GLU A 229 4.16 -19.55 -6.18
C GLU A 229 3.56 -20.26 -4.95
N LYS A 230 3.81 -19.72 -3.75
CA LYS A 230 3.29 -20.26 -2.47
C LYS A 230 2.42 -19.24 -1.74
N SER A 231 2.00 -18.19 -2.44
CA SER A 231 1.21 -17.12 -1.87
C SER A 231 -0.12 -17.66 -1.35
N PRO A 232 -0.48 -17.41 -0.08
CA PRO A 232 -1.77 -17.82 0.44
C PRO A 232 -2.84 -16.81 0.01
N LEU A 233 -3.95 -17.31 -0.56
CA LEU A 233 -5.15 -16.51 -0.84
C LEU A 233 -5.97 -16.34 0.44
N ILE A 234 -5.90 -15.16 1.09
CA ILE A 234 -6.48 -14.93 2.41
C ILE A 234 -7.20 -13.59 2.46
N ARG A 235 -8.33 -13.56 3.19
CA ARG A 235 -9.05 -12.35 3.57
C ARG A 235 -8.94 -12.04 5.06
N TYR A 236 -9.07 -13.05 5.92
CA TYR A 236 -9.06 -12.88 7.37
C TYR A 236 -7.72 -13.31 7.96
N ILE A 237 -7.12 -12.43 8.75
CA ILE A 237 -5.80 -12.61 9.35
C ILE A 237 -5.91 -12.52 10.87
N ARG A 238 -5.16 -13.38 11.57
CA ARG A 238 -4.94 -13.26 13.02
C ARG A 238 -3.47 -13.04 13.32
N VAL A 239 -3.22 -12.18 14.27
CA VAL A 239 -1.91 -12.00 14.90
C VAL A 239 -1.98 -12.61 16.28
N LYS A 240 -1.05 -13.52 16.60
CA LYS A 240 -1.01 -14.24 17.87
C LYS A 240 0.35 -14.09 18.54
N CYS A 241 0.41 -13.43 19.69
CA CYS A 241 1.62 -13.27 20.47
C CYS A 241 1.82 -14.45 21.44
N LEU A 242 3.03 -15.00 21.42
CA LEU A 242 3.43 -16.12 22.26
C LEU A 242 4.27 -15.66 23.46
N GLU A 243 5.09 -14.63 23.25
CA GLU A 243 6.01 -14.11 24.25
C GLU A 243 6.31 -12.63 23.98
N ASN A 244 6.29 -11.79 25.00
CA ASN A 244 6.75 -10.40 24.95
C ASN A 244 7.99 -10.15 25.85
N TYR A 245 8.41 -8.88 25.96
CA TYR A 245 9.60 -8.49 26.72
C TYR A 245 9.35 -8.17 28.20
N ARG A 246 8.14 -8.42 28.73
CA ARG A 246 7.90 -8.31 30.19
C ARG A 246 8.70 -9.36 30.96
N ASN A 247 8.89 -9.11 32.25
CA ASN A 247 9.45 -10.06 33.19
C ASN A 247 8.49 -10.24 34.39
N PRO A 248 7.83 -11.40 34.56
CA PRO A 248 7.84 -12.55 33.64
C PRO A 248 7.18 -12.23 32.28
N PRO A 249 7.53 -12.94 31.20
CA PRO A 249 6.89 -12.75 29.89
C PRO A 249 5.38 -13.02 29.95
N THR A 250 4.63 -12.31 29.11
CA THR A 250 3.18 -12.51 28.92
C THR A 250 2.87 -12.64 27.43
N THR A 251 1.61 -12.90 27.08
CA THR A 251 1.14 -12.98 25.69
C THR A 251 0.53 -11.67 25.19
N ALA A 252 0.50 -10.60 25.99
CA ALA A 252 0.00 -9.31 25.53
C ALA A 252 0.85 -8.76 24.37
N ILE A 253 0.22 -8.05 23.43
CA ILE A 253 0.88 -7.49 22.26
C ILE A 253 0.46 -6.03 22.03
N SER A 254 1.45 -5.17 21.80
CA SER A 254 1.24 -3.78 21.37
C SER A 254 1.96 -3.49 20.06
N LEU A 255 1.21 -3.06 19.06
CA LEU A 255 1.70 -2.62 17.76
C LEU A 255 1.19 -1.21 17.47
N CYS A 256 1.86 -0.48 16.59
CA CYS A 256 1.37 0.80 16.07
C CYS A 256 0.78 0.68 14.67
N GLU A 257 1.28 -0.22 13.82
CA GLU A 257 0.86 -0.30 12.43
C GLU A 257 0.98 -1.74 11.91
N ILE A 258 0.06 -2.15 11.04
CA ILE A 258 0.18 -3.34 10.20
C ILE A 258 -0.04 -3.00 8.74
N THR A 259 0.78 -3.57 7.87
CA THR A 259 0.67 -3.36 6.42
C THR A 259 0.76 -4.68 5.70
N PHE A 260 -0.09 -4.85 4.69
CA PHE A 260 -0.12 -6.04 3.85
C PHE A 260 0.07 -5.63 2.40
N TRP A 261 0.84 -6.43 1.67
CA TRP A 261 0.97 -6.37 0.23
C TRP A 261 0.48 -7.67 -0.38
N ALA A 262 -0.07 -7.58 -1.58
CA ALA A 262 -0.57 -8.71 -2.34
C ALA A 262 0.06 -8.73 -3.74
N TRP A 263 0.26 -9.93 -4.29
CA TRP A 263 0.58 -10.10 -5.70
C TRP A 263 -0.58 -9.58 -6.54
N ASN A 264 -0.28 -8.80 -7.56
CA ASN A 264 -1.25 -8.24 -8.47
C ASN A 264 -1.48 -9.23 -9.60
N MET A 265 -2.41 -10.16 -9.37
CA MET A 265 -2.75 -11.27 -10.27
C MET A 265 -4.18 -11.16 -10.77
#